data_AF-A0A3M0L658-F1
#
_entry.id   AF-A0A3M0L658-F1
#
_cell.length_a   1.000
_cell.length_b   1.000
_cell.length_c   1.000
_cell.angle_alpha   90.00
_cell.angle_beta   90.00
_cell.angle_gamma   90.00
#
_symmetry.space_group_name_H-M   'P 1'
#
loop_
_entity.id
_entity.type
_entity.pdbx_description
1 polymer ?
#
loop_
_entity_poly.entity_id
_entity_poly.type
_entity_poly.pdbx_seq_one_letter_code
_entity_poly.pdbx_strand_id
1 'polypeptide(L)'
;MLHLGFQQSHPAPEETEPENITRSLSLGELRDLWREFTHQTNESILTWLLRIWDAAANGTILDGSEARQLGSLSRDVVIDQGMGRTQETLSLWQQLLTSVRDRYLCKEDLQVHQGKWSTMEQCIRCLKELAVLEIIFSENERFPKSPDDVQCTSQMWLRFARLGPEMYSRYLAMLQWREGEDEVGVLVNKLRIYEDTVTAPFCTHVSSVETRLAEQIRSLIEEGHQKLKKELKEEIYHIVVVQNCFIRFL
;
A
#
# COMPACT_ATOMS: atom_id res chain seq x y z
N MET A 1 3.01 -66.77 -26.16
CA MET A 1 1.94 -65.90 -25.65
C MET A 1 2.56 -65.00 -24.60
N LEU A 2 2.85 -63.75 -24.92
CA LEU A 2 2.95 -62.58 -24.03
C LEU A 2 3.18 -61.38 -24.97
N HIS A 3 2.09 -60.69 -25.30
CA HIS A 3 2.10 -59.41 -26.00
C HIS A 3 2.67 -58.35 -25.07
N LEU A 4 3.78 -57.71 -25.45
CA LEU A 4 4.23 -56.45 -24.86
C LEU A 4 3.33 -55.34 -25.40
N GLY A 5 2.44 -54.84 -24.56
CA GLY A 5 1.62 -53.67 -24.84
C GLY A 5 2.48 -52.40 -24.82
N PHE A 6 2.52 -51.70 -25.95
CA PHE A 6 2.95 -50.31 -26.02
C PHE A 6 1.89 -49.45 -25.32
N GLN A 7 2.21 -48.86 -24.17
CA GLN A 7 1.43 -47.74 -23.64
C GLN A 7 1.77 -46.50 -24.46
N GLN A 8 0.79 -46.03 -25.24
CA GLN A 8 0.82 -44.70 -25.85
C GLN A 8 0.73 -43.66 -24.72
N SER A 9 1.76 -42.82 -24.61
CA SER A 9 1.74 -41.61 -23.80
C SER A 9 0.78 -40.61 -24.44
N HIS A 10 -0.34 -40.34 -23.79
CA HIS A 10 -1.20 -39.21 -24.17
C HIS A 10 -0.42 -37.90 -23.99
N PRO A 11 -0.42 -36.97 -24.96
CA PRO A 11 -0.03 -35.61 -24.68
C PRO A 11 -1.03 -35.01 -23.68
N ALA A 12 -0.52 -34.29 -22.68
CA ALA A 12 -1.33 -33.49 -21.79
C ALA A 12 -2.23 -32.54 -22.60
N PRO A 13 -3.45 -32.21 -22.14
CA PRO A 13 -4.30 -31.27 -22.85
C PRO A 13 -3.56 -29.93 -22.89
N GLU A 14 -3.30 -29.43 -24.10
CA GLU A 14 -3.03 -28.01 -24.30
C GLU A 14 -4.18 -27.25 -23.62
N GLU A 15 -3.85 -26.52 -22.55
CA GLU A 15 -4.73 -25.52 -21.98
C GLU A 15 -4.94 -24.48 -23.08
N THR A 16 -6.05 -24.64 -23.81
CA THR A 16 -6.51 -23.68 -24.79
C THR A 16 -6.65 -22.36 -24.05
N GLU A 17 -5.76 -21.40 -24.34
CA GLU A 17 -5.97 -20.02 -23.92
C GLU A 17 -7.38 -19.62 -24.34
N PRO A 18 -8.16 -18.97 -23.47
CA PRO A 18 -9.47 -18.49 -23.88
C PRO A 18 -9.24 -17.50 -25.01
N GLU A 19 -9.67 -17.86 -26.23
CA GLU A 19 -9.85 -16.93 -27.33
C GLU A 19 -10.81 -15.85 -26.84
N ASN A 20 -10.23 -14.81 -26.26
CA ASN A 20 -10.95 -13.75 -25.59
C ASN A 20 -11.46 -12.85 -26.70
N ILE A 21 -12.73 -13.03 -27.07
CA ILE A 21 -13.44 -12.12 -27.98
C ILE A 21 -13.49 -10.77 -27.28
N THR A 22 -12.49 -9.93 -27.51
CA THR A 22 -12.38 -8.57 -26.95
C THR A 22 -13.52 -7.73 -27.52
N ARG A 23 -14.56 -7.53 -26.72
CA ARG A 23 -15.53 -6.47 -26.97
C ARG A 23 -14.77 -5.14 -26.93
N SER A 24 -14.94 -4.30 -27.95
CA SER A 24 -14.40 -2.94 -27.89
C SER A 24 -15.08 -2.15 -26.77
N LEU A 25 -14.30 -1.42 -25.99
CA LEU A 25 -14.78 -0.54 -24.94
C LEU A 25 -15.46 0.70 -25.53
N SER A 26 -16.55 1.11 -24.90
CA SER A 26 -17.21 2.37 -25.21
C SER A 26 -16.41 3.57 -24.70
N LEU A 27 -16.65 4.74 -25.29
CA LEU A 27 -16.08 6.02 -24.80
C LEU A 27 -16.47 6.34 -23.35
N GLY A 28 -17.61 5.82 -22.88
CA GLY A 28 -18.02 5.91 -21.47
C GLY A 28 -17.09 5.12 -20.56
N GLU A 29 -16.88 3.84 -20.89
CA GLU A 29 -15.97 2.95 -20.15
C GLU A 29 -14.53 3.48 -20.13
N LEU A 30 -14.01 3.97 -21.26
CA LEU A 30 -12.67 4.56 -21.33
C LEU A 30 -12.52 5.79 -20.41
N ARG A 31 -13.58 6.60 -20.26
CA ARG A 31 -13.57 7.77 -19.38
C ARG A 31 -13.61 7.38 -17.91
N ASP A 32 -14.34 6.32 -17.59
CA ASP A 32 -14.39 5.79 -16.23
C ASP A 32 -13.03 5.20 -15.83
N LEU A 33 -12.41 4.43 -16.72
CA LEU A 33 -11.03 3.94 -16.55
C LEU A 33 -10.02 5.09 -16.41
N TRP A 34 -10.15 6.14 -17.22
CA TRP A 34 -9.30 7.33 -17.09
C TRP A 34 -9.41 7.97 -15.71
N ARG A 35 -10.63 8.17 -15.21
CA ARG A 35 -10.86 8.77 -13.88
C ARG A 35 -10.29 7.91 -12.76
N GLU A 36 -10.38 6.60 -12.90
CA GLU A 36 -9.88 5.63 -11.92
C GLU A 36 -8.34 5.55 -11.93
N PHE A 37 -7.74 5.49 -13.11
CA PHE A 37 -6.31 5.20 -13.28
C PHE A 37 -5.43 6.43 -13.50
N THR A 38 -5.98 7.64 -13.53
CA THR A 38 -5.15 8.86 -13.61
C THR A 38 -4.21 8.95 -12.40
N HIS A 39 -2.94 9.27 -12.68
CA HIS A 39 -1.90 9.49 -11.69
C HIS A 39 -2.24 10.69 -10.80
N GLN A 40 -2.11 10.52 -9.48
CA GLN A 40 -2.44 11.54 -8.49
C GLN A 40 -1.26 12.48 -8.23
N THR A 41 -1.54 13.66 -7.67
CA THR A 41 -0.49 14.62 -7.31
C THR A 41 0.32 14.09 -6.12
N ASN A 42 1.65 14.12 -6.20
CA ASN A 42 2.59 13.56 -5.20
C ASN A 42 2.56 12.03 -5.05
N GLU A 43 1.87 11.32 -5.93
CA GLU A 43 2.00 9.87 -6.05
C GLU A 43 3.33 9.55 -6.79
N SER A 44 4.00 8.45 -6.44
CA SER A 44 5.15 7.98 -7.21
C SER A 44 4.66 7.10 -8.35
N ILE A 45 5.44 6.95 -9.42
CA ILE A 45 5.08 6.04 -10.53
C ILE A 45 4.87 4.61 -10.03
N LEU A 46 5.68 4.14 -9.08
CA LEU A 46 5.54 2.78 -8.53
C LEU A 46 4.26 2.64 -7.69
N THR A 47 3.93 3.64 -6.87
CA THR A 47 2.68 3.68 -6.10
C THR A 47 1.46 3.69 -7.04
N TRP A 48 1.55 4.50 -8.10
CA TRP A 48 0.52 4.62 -9.12
C TRP A 48 0.27 3.31 -9.87
N LEU A 49 1.34 2.67 -10.33
CA LEU A 49 1.27 1.35 -10.96
C LEU A 49 0.68 0.32 -10.01
N LEU A 50 1.14 0.27 -8.76
CA LEU A 50 0.60 -0.68 -7.78
C LEU A 50 -0.90 -0.47 -7.54
N ARG A 51 -1.38 0.78 -7.51
CA ARG A 51 -2.81 1.10 -7.40
C ARG A 51 -3.62 0.63 -8.62
N ILE A 52 -3.06 0.79 -9.82
CA ILE A 52 -3.67 0.26 -11.06
C ILE A 52 -3.75 -1.26 -11.00
N TRP A 53 -2.71 -1.93 -10.51
CA TRP A 53 -2.70 -3.37 -10.29
C TRP A 53 -3.78 -3.81 -9.29
N ASP A 54 -3.84 -3.18 -8.11
CA ASP A 54 -4.79 -3.52 -7.05
C ASP A 54 -6.26 -3.30 -7.47
N ALA A 55 -6.50 -2.38 -8.40
CA ALA A 55 -7.81 -2.14 -9.02
C ALA A 55 -8.11 -3.10 -10.20
N ALA A 56 -7.37 -4.21 -10.30
CA ALA A 56 -7.57 -5.30 -11.26
C ALA A 56 -7.40 -4.92 -12.75
N ALA A 57 -6.56 -3.91 -13.05
CA ALA A 57 -6.28 -3.49 -14.43
C ALA A 57 -5.67 -4.59 -15.34
N ASN A 58 -5.18 -5.70 -14.77
CA ASN A 58 -4.76 -6.85 -15.58
C ASN A 58 -5.94 -7.53 -16.31
N GLY A 59 -7.17 -7.37 -15.81
CA GLY A 59 -8.38 -7.82 -16.49
C GLY A 59 -8.86 -6.86 -17.59
N THR A 60 -8.34 -5.64 -17.63
CA THR A 60 -8.69 -4.63 -18.64
C THR A 60 -7.78 -4.79 -19.85
N ILE A 61 -8.28 -5.49 -20.86
CA ILE A 61 -7.59 -5.66 -22.13
C ILE A 61 -7.92 -4.47 -23.04
N LEU A 62 -6.90 -3.89 -23.66
CA LEU A 62 -7.03 -2.74 -24.55
C LEU A 62 -6.31 -3.02 -25.86
N ASP A 63 -6.95 -2.68 -26.98
CA ASP A 63 -6.24 -2.55 -28.24
C ASP A 63 -5.46 -1.23 -28.32
N GLY A 64 -4.54 -1.12 -29.29
CA GLY A 64 -3.72 0.08 -29.44
C GLY A 64 -4.50 1.36 -29.80
N SER A 65 -5.76 1.25 -30.26
CA SER A 65 -6.64 2.39 -30.51
C SER A 65 -7.37 2.87 -29.26
N GLU A 66 -7.81 1.95 -28.41
CA GLU A 66 -8.42 2.22 -27.11
C GLU A 66 -7.39 2.83 -26.14
N ALA A 67 -6.17 2.30 -26.14
CA ALA A 67 -5.05 2.85 -25.38
C ALA A 67 -4.75 4.31 -25.75
N ARG A 68 -4.82 4.66 -27.05
CA ARG A 68 -4.67 6.04 -27.53
C ARG A 68 -5.85 6.94 -27.13
N GLN A 69 -7.05 6.38 -27.01
CA GLN A 69 -8.25 7.13 -26.61
C GLN A 69 -8.32 7.39 -25.09
N LEU A 70 -7.72 6.53 -24.27
CA LEU A 70 -7.57 6.76 -22.83
C LEU A 70 -6.81 8.06 -22.52
N GLY A 71 -5.87 8.46 -23.38
CA GLY A 71 -5.15 9.71 -23.25
C GLY A 71 -4.13 9.72 -22.10
N SER A 72 -3.93 10.88 -21.47
CA SER A 72 -2.90 11.08 -20.45
C SER A 72 -3.32 10.50 -19.11
N LEU A 73 -2.69 9.39 -18.69
CA LEU A 73 -2.88 8.79 -17.35
C LEU A 73 -1.72 9.15 -16.41
N SER A 74 -0.49 9.06 -16.90
CA SER A 74 0.73 9.15 -16.08
C SER A 74 1.14 10.58 -15.73
N ARG A 75 0.67 11.58 -16.49
CA ARG A 75 1.17 12.96 -16.53
C ARG A 75 2.62 13.08 -17.05
N ASP A 76 3.19 12.00 -17.60
CA ASP A 76 4.43 12.01 -18.39
C ASP A 76 4.08 11.67 -19.84
N VAL A 77 4.27 12.65 -20.72
CA VAL A 77 3.94 12.54 -22.14
C VAL A 77 4.62 11.34 -22.82
N VAL A 78 5.81 10.93 -22.37
CA VAL A 78 6.53 9.81 -22.97
C VAL A 78 5.85 8.49 -22.59
N ILE A 79 5.43 8.35 -21.34
CA ILE A 79 4.70 7.17 -20.85
C ILE A 79 3.32 7.09 -21.52
N ASP A 80 2.60 8.21 -21.60
CA ASP A 80 1.27 8.23 -22.21
C ASP A 80 1.32 7.92 -23.72
N GLN A 81 2.34 8.39 -24.43
CA GLN A 81 2.54 8.08 -25.84
C GLN A 81 2.96 6.61 -26.06
N GLY A 82 3.72 6.01 -25.15
CA GLY A 82 4.21 4.64 -25.28
C GLY A 82 3.09 3.60 -25.21
N MET A 83 2.05 3.82 -24.41
CA MET A 83 0.91 2.90 -24.29
C MET A 83 0.21 2.58 -25.61
N GLY A 84 0.15 3.56 -26.52
CA GLY A 84 -0.52 3.43 -27.81
C GLY A 84 0.37 2.99 -28.97
N ARG A 85 1.64 2.64 -28.71
CA ARG A 85 2.61 2.28 -29.77
C ARG A 85 2.47 0.85 -30.27
N THR A 86 2.13 -0.07 -29.36
CA THR A 86 2.01 -1.49 -29.70
C THR A 86 0.68 -1.76 -30.41
N GLN A 87 0.70 -2.53 -31.50
CA GLN A 87 -0.51 -2.98 -32.19
C GLN A 87 -1.12 -4.24 -31.55
N GLU A 88 -0.41 -4.85 -30.61
CA GLU A 88 -0.85 -6.02 -29.86
C GLU A 88 -1.90 -5.64 -28.82
N THR A 89 -2.88 -6.52 -28.67
CA THR A 89 -3.91 -6.45 -27.65
C THR A 89 -3.31 -6.95 -26.33
N LEU A 90 -3.02 -6.02 -25.42
CA LEU A 90 -2.38 -6.30 -24.13
C LEU A 90 -3.27 -5.81 -22.99
N SER A 91 -3.02 -6.28 -21.77
CA SER A 91 -3.67 -5.67 -20.61
C SER A 91 -3.13 -4.25 -20.38
N LEU A 92 -3.97 -3.36 -19.83
CA LEU A 92 -3.58 -2.00 -19.45
C LEU A 92 -2.32 -2.03 -18.57
N TRP A 93 -2.23 -3.01 -17.66
CA TRP A 93 -1.06 -3.26 -16.83
C TRP A 93 0.21 -3.47 -17.67
N GLN A 94 0.19 -4.38 -18.64
CA GLN A 94 1.33 -4.66 -19.50
C GLN A 94 1.72 -3.46 -20.37
N GLN A 95 0.75 -2.74 -20.94
CA GLN A 95 1.02 -1.54 -21.74
C GLN A 95 1.74 -0.47 -20.91
N LEU A 96 1.30 -0.27 -19.67
CA LEU A 96 1.90 0.68 -18.74
C LEU A 96 3.32 0.26 -18.33
N LEU A 97 3.53 -1.00 -17.96
CA LEU A 97 4.85 -1.51 -17.59
C LEU A 97 5.86 -1.35 -18.72
N THR A 98 5.47 -1.72 -19.95
CA THR A 98 6.32 -1.54 -21.14
C THR A 98 6.63 -0.06 -21.37
N SER A 99 5.63 0.81 -21.30
CA SER A 99 5.83 2.24 -21.53
C SER A 99 6.72 2.90 -20.47
N VAL A 100 6.59 2.47 -19.20
CA VAL A 100 7.46 2.91 -18.11
C VAL A 100 8.88 2.38 -18.32
N ARG A 101 9.05 1.11 -18.72
CA ARG A 101 10.35 0.53 -19.05
C ARG A 101 11.05 1.28 -20.19
N ASP A 102 10.31 1.69 -21.23
CA ASP A 102 10.86 2.47 -22.34
C ASP A 102 11.29 3.88 -21.92
N ARG A 103 10.63 4.44 -20.90
CA ARG A 103 10.94 5.76 -20.35
C ARG A 103 12.17 5.75 -19.43
N TYR A 104 12.35 4.70 -18.63
CA TYR A 104 13.38 4.60 -17.58
C TYR A 104 14.40 3.53 -17.93
N LEU A 105 15.67 3.93 -18.09
CA LEU A 105 16.73 3.04 -18.58
C LEU A 105 17.31 2.15 -17.47
N CYS A 106 17.15 2.52 -16.19
CA CYS A 106 17.59 1.69 -15.07
C CYS A 106 16.71 1.82 -13.82
N LYS A 107 16.87 0.85 -12.90
CA LYS A 107 16.13 0.73 -11.63
C LYS A 107 16.32 1.91 -10.69
N GLU A 108 17.43 2.64 -10.84
CA GLU A 108 17.78 3.78 -9.99
C GLU A 108 17.00 5.05 -10.37
N ASP A 109 16.56 5.16 -11.63
CA ASP A 109 15.80 6.31 -12.11
C ASP A 109 14.36 6.35 -11.56
N LEU A 110 13.82 5.16 -11.22
CA LEU A 110 12.52 5.02 -10.58
C LEU A 110 12.68 5.08 -9.06
N GLN A 111 12.16 6.16 -8.48
CA GLN A 111 12.15 6.33 -7.04
C GLN A 111 11.01 5.53 -6.40
N VAL A 112 11.39 4.53 -5.60
CA VAL A 112 10.51 4.01 -4.54
C VAL A 112 10.28 5.14 -3.55
N HIS A 113 9.03 5.33 -3.11
CA HIS A 113 8.67 6.46 -2.27
C HIS A 113 9.61 6.51 -1.04
N GLN A 114 10.54 7.47 -1.01
CA GLN A 114 11.66 7.50 -0.05
C GLN A 114 11.26 7.91 1.38
N GLY A 115 9.96 8.04 1.66
CA GLY A 115 9.50 8.24 3.02
C GLY A 115 9.82 6.99 3.85
N LYS A 116 10.52 7.16 4.98
CA LYS A 116 10.60 6.09 5.99
C LYS A 116 9.17 5.69 6.33
N TRP A 117 8.77 4.48 5.98
CA TRP A 117 7.45 3.98 6.34
C TRP A 117 7.34 3.93 7.86
N SER A 118 6.18 4.25 8.41
CA SER A 118 5.93 4.26 9.86
C SER A 118 4.85 3.29 10.29
N THR A 119 4.07 2.77 9.34
CA THR A 119 3.04 1.75 9.57
C THR A 119 3.33 0.50 8.75
N MET A 120 2.72 -0.61 9.13
CA MET A 120 2.92 -1.86 8.40
C MET A 120 2.27 -1.86 7.02
N GLU A 121 1.17 -1.13 6.82
CA GLU A 121 0.57 -0.98 5.49
C GLU A 121 1.53 -0.26 4.54
N GLN A 122 2.23 0.77 5.05
CA GLN A 122 3.28 1.44 4.28
C GLN A 122 4.47 0.51 4.03
N CYS A 123 4.83 -0.34 5.00
CA CYS A 123 5.85 -1.37 4.87
C CYS A 123 5.50 -2.38 3.76
N ILE A 124 4.31 -2.96 3.79
CA ILE A 124 3.78 -3.90 2.78
C ILE A 124 3.73 -3.23 1.41
N ARG A 125 3.23 -1.99 1.33
CA ARG A 125 3.20 -1.21 0.09
C ARG A 125 4.61 -1.00 -0.46
N CYS A 126 5.58 -0.62 0.37
CA CYS A 126 6.97 -0.44 -0.06
C CYS A 126 7.58 -1.73 -0.62
N LEU A 127 7.28 -2.88 -0.03
CA LEU A 127 7.73 -4.17 -0.54
C LEU A 127 7.12 -4.49 -1.91
N LYS A 128 5.82 -4.22 -2.09
CA LYS A 128 5.12 -4.39 -3.37
C LYS A 128 5.58 -3.40 -4.44
N GLU A 129 5.89 -2.14 -4.08
CA GLU A 129 6.47 -1.16 -5.00
C GLU A 129 7.85 -1.61 -5.51
N LEU A 130 8.67 -2.21 -4.64
CA LEU A 130 9.93 -2.83 -5.04
C LEU A 130 9.69 -4.04 -5.96
N ALA A 131 8.63 -4.81 -5.73
CA ALA A 131 8.26 -5.92 -6.61
C ALA A 131 7.87 -5.42 -8.02
N VAL A 132 7.09 -4.34 -8.10
CA VAL A 132 6.76 -3.68 -9.39
C VAL A 132 8.04 -3.18 -10.08
N LEU A 133 9.00 -2.65 -9.32
CA LEU A 133 10.30 -2.26 -9.88
C LEU A 133 11.06 -3.46 -10.47
N GLU A 134 11.06 -4.60 -9.78
CA GLU A 134 11.64 -5.84 -10.30
C GLU A 134 10.91 -6.36 -11.55
N ILE A 135 9.59 -6.22 -11.62
CA ILE A 135 8.77 -6.55 -12.79
C ILE A 135 9.16 -5.68 -14.00
N ILE A 136 9.26 -4.37 -13.85
CA ILE A 136 9.57 -3.43 -14.95
C ILE A 136 10.90 -3.78 -15.61
N PHE A 137 11.91 -4.12 -14.80
CA PHE A 137 13.28 -4.37 -15.24
C PHE A 137 13.65 -5.86 -15.31
N SER A 138 12.66 -6.74 -15.34
CA SER A 138 12.93 -8.17 -15.49
C SER A 138 13.51 -8.49 -16.88
N GLU A 139 14.40 -9.48 -16.93
CA GLU A 139 14.99 -9.99 -18.18
C GLU A 139 14.01 -10.89 -18.95
N ASN A 140 13.01 -11.45 -18.28
CA ASN A 140 11.97 -12.27 -18.91
C ASN A 140 10.96 -11.39 -19.67
N GLU A 141 10.77 -11.67 -20.96
CA GLU A 141 9.78 -10.97 -21.81
C GLU A 141 8.34 -11.16 -21.31
N ARG A 142 8.06 -12.23 -20.56
CA ARG A 142 6.81 -12.40 -19.84
C ARG A 142 6.92 -11.74 -18.48
N PHE A 143 6.34 -10.54 -18.36
CA PHE A 143 6.14 -9.90 -17.05
C PHE A 143 5.51 -10.89 -16.06
N PRO A 144 6.04 -11.01 -14.82
CA PRO A 144 5.32 -11.69 -13.74
C PRO A 144 3.89 -11.15 -13.67
N LYS A 145 2.91 -12.04 -13.52
CA LYS A 145 1.50 -11.64 -13.57
C LYS A 145 1.20 -10.70 -12.42
N SER A 146 1.64 -11.00 -11.19
CA SER A 146 1.39 -10.20 -9.99
C SER A 146 2.67 -9.73 -9.30
N PRO A 147 2.68 -8.54 -8.66
CA PRO A 147 3.70 -8.12 -7.70
C PRO A 147 3.89 -9.10 -6.54
N ASP A 148 2.84 -9.83 -6.13
CA ASP A 148 2.93 -10.81 -5.04
C ASP A 148 3.70 -12.08 -5.43
N ASP A 149 3.77 -12.41 -6.73
CA ASP A 149 4.41 -13.63 -7.24
C ASP A 149 5.91 -13.42 -7.53
N VAL A 150 6.42 -12.21 -7.30
CA VAL A 150 7.83 -11.88 -7.56
C VAL A 150 8.71 -12.59 -6.53
N GLN A 151 9.69 -13.36 -7.00
CA GLN A 151 10.69 -13.96 -6.13
C GLN A 151 11.54 -12.89 -5.47
N CYS A 152 11.67 -12.96 -4.15
CA CYS A 152 12.48 -12.01 -3.40
C CYS A 152 13.97 -12.28 -3.63
N THR A 153 14.74 -11.19 -3.86
CA THR A 153 16.20 -11.23 -4.02
C THR A 153 16.89 -10.52 -2.87
N SER A 154 18.16 -10.85 -2.60
CA SER A 154 18.94 -10.18 -1.55
C SER A 154 19.07 -8.68 -1.79
N GLN A 155 19.16 -8.25 -3.06
CA GLN A 155 19.21 -6.83 -3.43
C GLN A 155 17.90 -6.10 -3.11
N MET A 156 16.77 -6.70 -3.47
CA MET A 156 15.45 -6.17 -3.15
C MET A 156 15.25 -6.08 -1.63
N TRP A 157 15.59 -7.14 -0.90
CA TRP A 157 15.50 -7.18 0.56
C TRP A 157 16.38 -6.13 1.25
N LEU A 158 17.62 -5.96 0.79
CA LEU A 158 18.52 -4.95 1.33
C LEU A 158 17.99 -3.53 1.10
N ARG A 159 17.42 -3.26 -0.08
CA ARG A 159 16.81 -1.97 -0.41
C ARG A 159 15.58 -1.72 0.47
N PHE A 160 14.74 -2.74 0.64
CA PHE A 160 13.57 -2.71 1.52
C PHE A 160 13.94 -2.43 2.99
N ALA A 161 14.87 -3.18 3.56
CA ALA A 161 15.27 -3.06 4.96
C ALA A 161 15.90 -1.68 5.29
N ARG A 162 16.55 -1.04 4.31
CA ARG A 162 17.12 0.31 4.45
C ARG A 162 16.09 1.43 4.46
N LEU A 163 14.92 1.21 3.86
CA LEU A 163 13.83 2.18 3.84
C LEU A 163 13.04 2.19 5.16
N GLY A 164 13.24 1.18 6.01
CA GLY A 164 12.49 1.02 7.25
C GLY A 164 12.87 1.94 8.39
N PRO A 165 11.92 2.24 9.29
CA PRO A 165 12.18 2.94 10.53
C PRO A 165 12.86 1.98 11.51
N GLU A 166 13.59 2.56 12.46
CA GLU A 166 14.42 1.80 13.41
C GLU A 166 13.62 0.79 14.23
N MET A 167 12.35 1.09 14.55
CA MET A 167 11.49 0.23 15.36
C MET A 167 11.25 -1.17 14.76
N TYR A 168 11.26 -1.32 13.43
CA TYR A 168 11.08 -2.61 12.77
C TYR A 168 12.39 -3.27 12.34
N SER A 169 13.53 -2.58 12.46
CA SER A 169 14.84 -3.03 11.99
C SER A 169 15.23 -4.41 12.54
N ARG A 170 15.03 -4.64 13.84
CA ARG A 170 15.35 -5.91 14.50
C ARG A 170 14.48 -7.05 13.98
N TYR A 171 13.19 -6.80 13.79
CA TYR A 171 12.28 -7.81 13.25
C TYR A 171 12.66 -8.16 11.81
N LEU A 172 12.89 -7.17 10.95
CA LEU A 172 13.33 -7.39 9.58
C LEU A 172 14.66 -8.16 9.52
N ALA A 173 15.61 -7.86 10.40
CA ALA A 173 16.89 -8.58 10.46
C ALA A 173 16.74 -10.06 10.86
N MET A 174 15.71 -10.40 11.65
CA MET A 174 15.43 -11.76 12.10
C MET A 174 14.40 -12.49 11.24
N LEU A 175 13.76 -11.79 10.29
CA LEU A 175 12.74 -12.38 9.44
C LEU A 175 13.38 -13.48 8.59
N GLN A 176 12.96 -14.71 8.81
CA GLN A 176 13.44 -15.83 8.02
C GLN A 176 12.77 -15.81 6.65
N TRP A 177 13.58 -15.68 5.60
CA TRP A 177 13.14 -15.83 4.21
C TRP A 177 14.24 -16.48 3.36
N ARG A 178 13.85 -17.06 2.24
CA ARG A 178 14.75 -17.78 1.33
C ARG A 178 14.91 -17.04 -0.01
N GLU A 179 16.15 -16.69 -0.33
CA GLU A 179 16.48 -15.97 -1.57
C GLU A 179 16.16 -16.80 -2.81
N GLY A 180 15.45 -16.20 -3.77
CA GLY A 180 15.05 -16.86 -5.01
C GLY A 180 13.96 -17.93 -4.84
N GLU A 181 13.44 -18.12 -3.63
CA GLU A 181 12.38 -19.10 -3.34
C GLU A 181 11.12 -18.44 -2.78
N ASP A 182 11.27 -17.58 -1.77
CA ASP A 182 10.11 -16.92 -1.15
C ASP A 182 9.62 -15.78 -2.06
N GLU A 183 8.34 -15.81 -2.39
CA GLU A 183 7.66 -14.76 -3.12
C GLU A 183 7.30 -13.57 -2.21
N VAL A 184 7.09 -12.40 -2.80
CA VAL A 184 6.67 -11.19 -2.08
C VAL A 184 5.42 -11.44 -1.24
N GLY A 185 4.43 -12.16 -1.75
CA GLY A 185 3.21 -12.50 -1.03
C GLY A 185 3.48 -13.28 0.27
N VAL A 186 4.48 -14.16 0.28
CA VAL A 186 4.91 -14.90 1.48
C VAL A 186 5.47 -13.93 2.53
N LEU A 187 6.30 -12.99 2.11
CA LEU A 187 6.86 -11.98 3.02
C LEU A 187 5.77 -11.05 3.56
N VAL A 188 4.85 -10.59 2.70
CA VAL A 188 3.68 -9.79 3.11
C VAL A 188 2.88 -10.52 4.19
N ASN A 189 2.65 -11.82 4.05
CA ASN A 189 1.97 -12.60 5.09
C ASN A 189 2.75 -12.64 6.40
N LYS A 190 4.08 -12.83 6.35
CA LYS A 190 4.91 -12.81 7.56
C LYS A 190 4.85 -11.43 8.26
N LEU A 191 4.90 -10.35 7.48
CA LEU A 191 4.77 -8.97 7.98
C LEU A 191 3.42 -8.75 8.68
N ARG A 192 2.31 -9.20 8.07
CA ARG A 192 0.97 -9.13 8.68
C ARG A 192 0.87 -9.90 9.99
N ILE A 193 1.41 -11.13 10.03
CA ILE A 193 1.43 -11.94 11.25
C ILE A 193 2.16 -11.21 12.38
N TYR A 194 3.28 -10.55 12.10
CA TYR A 194 3.99 -9.77 13.11
C TYR A 194 3.19 -8.56 13.60
N GLU A 195 2.48 -7.88 12.70
CA GLU A 195 1.60 -6.80 13.12
C GLU A 195 0.50 -7.29 14.06
N ASP A 196 -0.22 -8.33 13.65
CA ASP A 196 -1.35 -8.86 14.42
C ASP A 196 -0.94 -9.43 15.78
N THR A 197 0.25 -10.04 15.87
CA THR A 197 0.70 -10.75 17.08
C THR A 197 1.55 -9.91 18.02
N VAL A 198 2.29 -8.92 17.49
CA VAL A 198 3.26 -8.13 18.28
C VAL A 198 2.87 -6.67 18.33
N THR A 199 2.67 -6.04 17.16
CA THR A 199 2.52 -4.58 17.09
C THR A 199 1.14 -4.13 17.56
N ALA A 200 0.07 -4.73 17.05
CA ALA A 200 -1.31 -4.33 17.36
C ALA A 200 -1.68 -4.51 18.84
N PRO A 201 -1.34 -5.64 19.52
CA PRO A 201 -1.60 -5.79 20.95
C PRO A 201 -0.84 -4.76 21.79
N PHE A 202 0.41 -4.48 21.42
CA PHE A 202 1.23 -3.47 22.09
C PHE A 202 0.62 -2.07 21.94
N CYS A 203 0.26 -1.65 20.72
CA CYS A 203 -0.39 -0.37 20.47
C CYS A 203 -1.72 -0.26 21.22
N THR A 204 -2.53 -1.33 21.27
CA THR A 204 -3.80 -1.37 22.02
C THR A 204 -3.55 -1.13 23.51
N HIS A 205 -2.54 -1.79 24.10
CA HIS A 205 -2.19 -1.60 25.49
C HIS A 205 -1.70 -0.16 25.76
N VAL A 206 -0.86 0.40 24.90
CA VAL A 206 -0.39 1.79 25.00
C VAL A 206 -1.58 2.76 24.95
N SER A 207 -2.47 2.64 23.96
CA SER A 207 -3.66 3.50 23.84
C SER A 207 -4.62 3.35 25.03
N SER A 208 -4.74 2.16 25.60
CA SER A 208 -5.50 1.95 26.84
C SER A 208 -4.90 2.72 28.03
N VAL A 209 -3.57 2.66 28.18
CA VAL A 209 -2.86 3.40 29.24
C VAL A 209 -2.97 4.91 29.04
N GLU A 210 -2.81 5.39 27.80
CA GLU A 210 -2.98 6.81 27.43
C GLU A 210 -4.39 7.29 27.75
N THR A 211 -5.42 6.50 27.41
CA THR A 211 -6.82 6.84 27.70
C THR A 211 -7.06 6.92 29.20
N ARG A 212 -6.58 5.93 29.97
CA ARG A 212 -6.71 5.94 31.44
C ARG A 212 -5.98 7.13 32.07
N LEU A 213 -4.80 7.49 31.57
CA LEU A 213 -4.06 8.66 32.04
C LEU A 213 -4.83 9.95 31.72
N ALA A 214 -5.38 10.08 30.51
CA ALA A 214 -6.17 11.24 30.10
C ALA A 214 -7.44 11.39 30.97
N GLU A 215 -8.09 10.28 31.33
CA GLU A 215 -9.23 10.26 32.25
C GLU A 215 -8.84 10.67 33.68
N GLN A 216 -7.71 10.17 34.20
CA GLN A 216 -7.21 10.56 35.52
C GLN A 216 -6.88 12.06 35.58
N ILE A 217 -6.21 12.59 34.56
CA ILE A 217 -5.92 14.03 34.45
C ILE A 217 -7.23 14.83 34.41
N ARG A 218 -8.22 14.39 33.63
CA ARG A 218 -9.53 15.04 33.54
C ARG A 218 -10.25 15.06 34.89
N SER A 219 -10.25 13.95 35.63
CA SER A 219 -10.86 13.85 36.97
C SER A 219 -10.19 14.82 37.95
N LEU A 220 -8.85 14.84 37.99
CA LEU A 220 -8.10 15.72 38.88
C LEU A 220 -8.38 17.20 38.60
N ILE A 221 -8.50 17.58 37.32
CA ILE A 221 -8.86 18.94 36.93
C ILE A 221 -10.27 19.29 37.42
N GLU A 222 -11.25 18.41 37.20
CA GLU A 222 -12.64 18.66 37.61
C GLU A 222 -12.78 18.72 39.14
N GLU A 223 -12.15 17.80 39.87
CA GLU A 223 -12.12 17.81 41.34
C GLU A 223 -11.48 19.10 41.89
N GLY A 224 -10.36 19.53 41.30
CA GLY A 224 -9.72 20.80 41.64
C GLY A 224 -10.62 22.01 41.39
N HIS A 225 -11.29 22.05 40.23
CA HIS A 225 -12.27 23.09 39.90
C HIS A 225 -13.43 23.14 40.90
N GLN A 226 -14.02 21.98 41.26
CA GLN A 226 -15.12 21.93 42.22
C GLN A 226 -14.69 22.34 43.63
N LYS A 227 -13.48 21.95 44.05
CA LYS A 227 -12.93 22.33 45.36
C LYS A 227 -12.73 23.85 45.47
N LEU A 228 -12.05 24.47 44.50
CA LEU A 228 -11.84 25.92 44.47
C LEU A 228 -13.16 26.69 44.44
N LYS A 229 -14.12 26.21 43.64
CA LYS A 229 -15.46 26.81 43.57
C LYS A 229 -16.18 26.79 44.92
N LYS A 230 -16.01 25.73 45.71
CA LYS A 230 -16.59 25.62 47.05
C LYS A 230 -15.89 26.56 48.03
N GLU A 231 -14.57 26.57 48.06
CA GLU A 231 -13.77 27.46 48.93
C GLU A 231 -14.10 28.93 48.68
N LEU A 232 -14.17 29.35 47.41
CA LEU A 232 -14.53 30.72 47.05
C LEU A 232 -15.95 31.10 47.50
N LYS A 233 -16.91 30.17 47.40
CA LYS A 233 -18.28 30.41 47.87
C LYS A 233 -18.34 30.64 49.38
N GLU A 234 -17.61 29.83 50.15
CA GLU A 234 -17.54 29.97 51.61
C GLU A 234 -16.84 31.29 51.99
N GLU A 235 -15.73 31.65 51.35
CA GLU A 235 -15.05 32.93 51.58
C GLU A 235 -15.97 34.13 51.28
N ILE A 236 -16.65 34.12 50.13
CA ILE A 236 -17.62 35.17 49.78
C ILE A 236 -18.73 35.24 50.84
N TYR A 237 -19.27 34.10 51.28
CA TYR A 237 -20.30 34.05 52.30
C TYR A 237 -19.81 34.67 53.62
N HIS A 238 -18.61 34.30 54.07
CA HIS A 238 -17.99 34.88 55.26
C HIS A 238 -17.79 36.40 55.14
N ILE A 239 -17.30 36.89 54.00
CA ILE A 239 -17.13 38.33 53.75
C ILE A 239 -18.46 39.07 53.84
N VAL A 240 -19.51 38.54 53.19
CA VAL A 240 -20.86 39.12 53.19
C VAL A 240 -21.45 39.16 54.61
N VAL A 241 -21.29 38.09 55.39
CA VAL A 241 -21.76 38.04 56.78
C VAL A 241 -21.03 39.08 57.65
N VAL A 242 -19.70 39.16 57.56
CA VAL A 242 -18.90 40.13 58.32
C VAL A 242 -19.28 41.56 57.95
N GLN A 243 -19.44 41.88 56.65
CA GLN A 243 -19.89 43.18 56.19
C GLN A 243 -21.27 43.54 56.74
N ASN A 244 -22.24 42.63 56.68
CA ASN A 244 -23.58 42.85 57.20
C ASN A 244 -23.61 43.06 58.72
N CYS A 245 -22.79 42.32 59.47
CA CYS A 245 -22.61 42.55 60.90
C CYS A 245 -22.05 43.95 61.17
N PHE A 246 -20.99 44.36 60.47
CA PHE A 246 -20.38 45.68 60.64
C PHE A 246 -21.37 46.82 60.35
N ILE A 247 -22.16 46.72 59.28
CA ILE A 247 -23.21 47.70 58.94
C ILE A 247 -24.26 47.81 60.05
N ARG A 248 -24.61 46.71 60.73
CA ARG A 248 -25.59 46.70 61.83
C ARG A 248 -25.11 47.35 63.12
N PHE A 249 -23.80 47.49 63.31
CA PHE A 249 -23.19 48.09 64.50
C PHE A 249 -22.85 49.58 64.33
N LEU A 250 -22.97 50.13 63.12
CA LEU A 250 -22.89 51.56 62.82
C LEU A 250 -24.28 52.19 62.80
#